data_AF-A0A355BRN5-F1
#
_entry.id   AF-A0A355BRN5-F1
#
_cell.length_a   1.000
_cell.length_b   1.000
_cell.length_c   1.000
_cell.angle_alpha   90.00
_cell.angle_beta   90.00
_cell.angle_gamma   90.00
#
_symmetry.space_group_name_H-M   'P 1'
#
loop_
_entity.id
_entity.type
_entity.pdbx_description
1 polymer ?
#
loop_
_entity_poly.entity_id
_entity_poly.type
_entity_poly.pdbx_seq_one_letter_code
_entity_poly.pdbx_strand_id
1 'polypeptide(L)'
;MKLSFLLVILLLLPLSCKKDEKLPPGVMTREEMVKWMIPIYLAEARTQLLNLNRDSAYRIFIPLQDSLKRSSGIQDSVFVKSYQYYLDHSPELEAVYDAVIDSLSLREQKLRQAIGN
;
A
#
# COMPACT_ATOMS: atom_id res chain seq x y z
N MET A 1 33.43 38.17 2.22
CA MET A 1 33.80 37.05 1.32
C MET A 1 33.29 35.66 1.77
N LYS A 2 32.42 35.55 2.80
CA LYS A 2 31.83 34.26 3.22
C LYS A 2 30.36 34.10 2.80
N LEU A 3 29.63 35.21 2.66
CA LEU A 3 28.20 35.22 2.29
C LEU A 3 27.96 34.89 0.81
N SER A 4 28.90 35.26 -0.08
CA SER A 4 28.79 34.96 -1.52
C SER A 4 29.01 33.48 -1.85
N PHE A 5 29.73 32.74 -1.00
CA PHE A 5 29.95 31.30 -1.19
C PHE A 5 28.71 30.48 -0.78
N LEU A 6 27.91 31.01 0.16
CA LEU A 6 26.67 30.39 0.62
C LEU A 6 25.55 30.45 -0.45
N LEU A 7 25.55 31.51 -1.28
CA LEU A 7 24.55 31.72 -2.34
C LEU A 7 24.72 30.73 -3.51
N VAL A 8 25.96 30.29 -3.78
CA VAL A 8 26.27 29.35 -4.88
C VAL A 8 25.88 27.91 -4.52
N ILE A 9 25.94 27.54 -3.24
CA ILE A 9 25.53 26.21 -2.75
C ILE A 9 24.00 26.06 -2.73
N LEU A 10 23.25 27.16 -2.52
CA LEU A 10 21.78 27.16 -2.57
C LEU A 10 21.22 27.00 -3.99
N LEU A 11 22.02 27.30 -5.02
CA LEU A 11 21.63 27.20 -6.44
C LEU A 11 21.79 25.78 -7.02
N LEU A 12 22.36 24.84 -6.26
CA LEU A 12 22.61 23.46 -6.67
C LEU A 12 21.61 22.46 -6.06
N LEU A 13 20.45 22.90 -5.58
CA LEU A 13 19.35 21.99 -5.28
C LEU A 13 18.79 21.50 -6.62
N PRO A 14 19.00 20.24 -7.04
CA PRO A 14 18.25 19.72 -8.16
C PRO A 14 16.78 19.72 -7.76
N LEU A 15 15.98 20.53 -8.44
CA LEU A 15 14.54 20.35 -8.53
C LEU A 15 14.32 18.97 -9.13
N SER A 16 14.24 17.95 -8.26
CA SER A 16 13.79 16.62 -8.63
C SER A 16 12.29 16.73 -8.93
N CYS A 17 12.00 17.23 -10.12
CA CYS A 17 10.70 17.10 -10.75
C CYS A 17 10.50 15.59 -10.95
N LYS A 18 9.78 14.94 -10.03
CA LYS A 18 9.19 13.63 -10.33
C LYS A 18 8.31 13.86 -11.56
N LYS A 19 8.73 13.33 -12.71
CA LYS A 19 7.84 13.25 -13.87
C LYS A 19 6.68 12.37 -13.43
N ASP A 20 5.45 12.82 -13.66
CA ASP A 20 4.28 11.97 -13.55
C ASP A 20 4.42 10.84 -14.59
N GLU A 21 5.05 9.76 -14.16
CA GLU A 21 5.24 8.57 -14.98
C GLU A 21 3.86 7.95 -15.20
N LYS A 22 3.44 7.91 -16.45
CA LYS A 22 2.16 7.31 -16.81
C LYS A 22 2.27 5.82 -16.52
N LEU A 23 1.41 5.32 -15.62
CA LEU A 23 1.35 3.92 -15.25
C LEU A 23 1.22 3.04 -16.51
N PRO A 24 1.98 1.92 -16.59
CA PRO A 24 1.84 0.99 -17.69
C PRO A 24 0.40 0.43 -17.78
N PRO A 25 -0.09 0.10 -18.98
CA PRO A 25 -1.43 -0.45 -19.13
C PRO A 25 -1.58 -1.76 -18.35
N GLY A 26 -2.66 -1.88 -17.59
CA GLY A 26 -2.93 -3.04 -16.74
C GLY A 26 -2.14 -3.06 -15.42
N VAL A 27 -1.56 -1.93 -15.01
CA VAL A 27 -1.05 -1.71 -13.65
C VAL A 27 -2.07 -0.89 -12.87
N MET A 28 -2.35 -1.33 -11.65
CA MET A 28 -3.26 -0.68 -10.72
C MET A 28 -2.71 0.68 -10.28
N THR A 29 -3.61 1.66 -10.15
CA THR A 29 -3.24 2.93 -9.52
C THR A 29 -2.88 2.74 -8.05
N ARG A 30 -2.24 3.76 -7.46
CA ARG A 30 -1.88 3.72 -6.03
C ARG A 30 -3.14 3.51 -5.19
N GLU A 31 -4.22 4.20 -5.52
CA GLU A 31 -5.50 4.14 -4.81
C GLU A 31 -6.13 2.75 -4.93
N GLU A 32 -6.04 2.12 -6.10
CA GLU A 32 -6.52 0.75 -6.31
C GLU A 32 -5.70 -0.26 -5.50
N MET A 33 -4.36 -0.11 -5.47
CA MET A 33 -3.49 -0.95 -4.66
C MET A 33 -3.79 -0.81 -3.17
N VAL A 34 -3.95 0.41 -2.66
CA VAL A 34 -4.32 0.67 -1.25
C VAL A 34 -5.67 0.02 -0.93
N LYS A 35 -6.68 0.22 -1.79
CA LYS A 35 -8.02 -0.38 -1.62
C LYS A 35 -7.98 -1.91 -1.62
N TRP A 36 -7.08 -2.50 -2.39
CA TRP A 36 -6.89 -3.95 -2.47
C TRP A 36 -6.11 -4.52 -1.28
N MET A 37 -5.05 -3.84 -0.84
CA MET A 37 -4.16 -4.32 0.22
C MET A 37 -4.81 -4.27 1.60
N ILE A 38 -5.61 -3.24 1.90
CA ILE A 38 -6.31 -3.12 3.19
C ILE A 38 -7.13 -4.37 3.55
N PRO A 39 -8.08 -4.85 2.74
CA PRO A 39 -8.88 -6.02 3.09
C PRO A 39 -8.05 -7.31 3.13
N ILE A 40 -7.00 -7.44 2.31
CA ILE A 40 -6.08 -8.59 2.35
C ILE A 40 -5.35 -8.65 3.69
N TYR A 41 -4.75 -7.54 4.14
CA TYR A 41 -4.08 -7.51 5.45
C TYR A 41 -5.04 -7.69 6.62
N LEU A 42 -6.28 -7.19 6.52
CA LEU A 42 -7.30 -7.46 7.53
C LEU A 42 -7.69 -8.95 7.56
N ALA A 43 -7.80 -9.60 6.39
CA ALA A 43 -8.05 -11.03 6.33
C ALA A 43 -6.88 -11.84 6.92
N GLU A 44 -5.64 -11.47 6.61
CA GLU A 44 -4.45 -12.09 7.18
C GLU A 44 -4.36 -11.88 8.71
N ALA A 45 -4.56 -10.67 9.21
CA ALA A 45 -4.57 -10.40 10.63
C ALA A 45 -5.65 -11.23 11.35
N ARG A 46 -6.85 -11.35 10.76
CA ARG A 46 -7.93 -12.20 11.30
C ARG A 46 -7.54 -13.68 11.36
N THR A 47 -6.85 -14.21 10.34
CA THR A 47 -6.41 -15.62 10.38
C THR A 47 -5.28 -15.82 11.39
N GLN A 48 -4.37 -14.85 11.55
CA GLN A 48 -3.31 -14.89 12.55
C GLN A 48 -3.87 -14.89 13.98
N LEU A 49 -4.94 -14.15 14.26
CA LEU A 49 -5.62 -14.12 15.56
C LEU A 49 -6.20 -15.49 15.99
N LEU A 50 -6.37 -16.43 15.05
CA LEU A 50 -6.83 -17.78 15.37
C LEU A 50 -5.74 -18.67 16.00
N ASN A 51 -4.48 -18.21 16.05
CA ASN A 51 -3.33 -18.93 16.62
C ASN A 51 -3.17 -20.36 16.08
N LEU A 52 -3.48 -20.56 14.80
CA LEU A 52 -3.36 -21.85 14.12
C LEU A 52 -1.93 -22.07 13.62
N ASN A 53 -1.55 -23.33 13.42
CA ASN A 53 -0.33 -23.64 12.68
C ASN A 53 -0.43 -23.09 11.23
N ARG A 54 0.73 -22.89 10.59
CA ARG A 54 0.85 -22.26 9.27
C ARG A 54 -0.07 -22.90 8.23
N ASP A 55 -0.08 -24.23 8.16
CA ASP A 55 -0.85 -24.97 7.14
C ASP A 55 -2.36 -24.82 7.34
N SER A 56 -2.81 -24.82 8.60
CA SER A 56 -4.22 -24.60 8.94
C SER A 56 -4.63 -23.16 8.69
N ALA A 57 -3.79 -22.19 9.07
CA ALA A 57 -4.03 -20.78 8.79
C ALA A 57 -4.12 -20.51 7.28
N TYR A 58 -3.25 -21.15 6.47
CA TYR A 58 -3.26 -21.04 5.02
C TYR A 58 -4.56 -21.58 4.41
N ARG A 59 -5.04 -22.74 4.89
CA ARG A 59 -6.33 -23.30 4.44
C ARG A 59 -7.53 -22.40 4.72
N ILE A 60 -7.46 -21.54 5.74
CA ILE A 60 -8.49 -20.54 6.03
C ILE A 60 -8.29 -19.27 5.19
N PHE A 61 -7.04 -18.83 5.01
CA PHE A 61 -6.73 -17.59 4.30
C PHE A 61 -7.07 -17.66 2.81
N ILE A 62 -6.80 -18.79 2.14
CA ILE A 62 -7.01 -18.91 0.68
C ILE A 62 -8.47 -18.65 0.26
N PRO A 63 -9.49 -19.27 0.88
CA PRO A 63 -10.89 -18.94 0.57
C PRO A 63 -11.26 -17.47 0.82
N LEU A 64 -10.67 -16.84 1.86
CA LEU A 64 -10.89 -15.42 2.15
C LEU A 64 -10.30 -14.54 1.05
N GLN A 65 -9.06 -14.82 0.65
CA GLN A 65 -8.39 -14.13 -0.45
C GLN A 65 -9.20 -14.26 -1.75
N ASP A 66 -9.67 -15.47 -2.09
CA ASP A 66 -10.47 -15.70 -3.29
C ASP A 66 -11.81 -14.95 -3.26
N SER A 67 -12.45 -14.87 -2.09
CA SER A 67 -13.67 -14.07 -1.92
C SER A 67 -13.40 -12.59 -2.14
N LEU A 68 -12.30 -12.06 -1.59
CA LEU A 68 -11.89 -10.67 -1.78
C LEU A 68 -11.63 -10.38 -3.26
N LYS A 69 -10.90 -11.25 -3.96
CA LYS A 69 -10.60 -11.12 -5.39
C LYS A 69 -11.90 -10.98 -6.19
N ARG A 70 -12.84 -11.92 -6.00
CA ARG A 70 -14.14 -11.91 -6.69
C ARG A 70 -14.94 -10.63 -6.41
N SER A 71 -14.91 -10.13 -5.17
CA SER A 71 -15.63 -8.91 -4.79
C SER A 71 -15.03 -7.63 -5.36
N SER A 72 -13.72 -7.63 -5.65
CA SER A 72 -12.99 -6.45 -6.12
C SER A 72 -13.11 -6.22 -7.63
N GLY A 73 -13.50 -7.24 -8.40
CA GLY A 73 -13.49 -7.20 -9.87
C GLY A 73 -12.09 -7.17 -10.50
N ILE A 74 -11.03 -7.28 -9.69
CA ILE A 74 -9.64 -7.27 -10.15
C ILE A 74 -9.27 -8.66 -10.68
N GLN A 75 -8.72 -8.71 -11.88
CA GLN A 75 -8.17 -9.94 -12.45
C GLN A 75 -6.83 -10.28 -11.77
N ASP A 76 -6.59 -11.57 -11.50
CA ASP A 76 -5.35 -12.04 -10.85
C ASP A 76 -4.08 -11.57 -11.57
N SER A 77 -4.10 -11.57 -12.91
CA SER A 77 -2.99 -11.11 -13.75
C SER A 77 -2.67 -9.62 -13.56
N VAL A 78 -3.69 -8.79 -13.31
CA VAL A 78 -3.54 -7.35 -13.07
C VAL A 78 -2.87 -7.11 -11.73
N PHE A 79 -3.29 -7.82 -10.67
CA PHE A 79 -2.67 -7.67 -9.36
C PHE A 79 -1.20 -8.09 -9.38
N VAL A 80 -0.87 -9.26 -9.93
CA VAL A 80 0.52 -9.75 -9.98
C VAL A 80 1.41 -8.78 -10.76
N LYS A 81 0.94 -8.30 -11.91
CA LYS A 81 1.66 -7.30 -12.71
C LYS A 81 1.86 -5.99 -11.95
N SER A 82 0.83 -5.54 -11.24
CA SER A 82 0.89 -4.31 -10.46
C SER A 82 1.86 -4.44 -9.30
N TYR A 83 1.79 -5.55 -8.56
CA TYR A 83 2.69 -5.79 -7.45
C TYR A 83 4.15 -5.83 -7.90
N GLN A 84 4.45 -6.50 -9.02
CA GLN A 84 5.79 -6.47 -9.63
C GLN A 84 6.23 -5.04 -9.96
N TYR A 85 5.36 -4.24 -10.59
CA TYR A 85 5.66 -2.83 -10.89
C TYR A 85 6.02 -2.06 -9.62
N TYR A 86 5.21 -2.12 -8.56
CA TYR A 86 5.50 -1.38 -7.33
C TYR A 86 6.78 -1.89 -6.62
N LEU A 87 7.10 -3.19 -6.69
CA LEU A 87 8.37 -3.71 -6.17
C LEU A 87 9.59 -3.07 -6.86
N ASP A 88 9.49 -2.88 -8.19
CA ASP A 88 10.55 -2.24 -8.98
C ASP A 88 10.60 -0.70 -8.78
N HIS A 89 9.56 -0.12 -8.17
CA HIS A 89 9.38 1.31 -7.91
C HIS A 89 9.22 1.57 -6.41
N SER A 90 10.31 1.39 -5.66
CA SER A 90 10.27 1.41 -4.18
C SER A 90 9.63 2.66 -3.56
N PRO A 91 9.86 3.90 -4.04
CA PRO A 91 9.19 5.09 -3.49
C PRO A 91 7.66 5.08 -3.67
N GLU A 92 7.18 4.49 -4.77
CA GLU A 92 5.76 4.36 -5.06
C GLU A 92 5.11 3.29 -4.19
N LEU A 93 5.83 2.19 -3.92
CA LEU A 93 5.39 1.14 -2.99
C LEU A 93 5.36 1.64 -1.55
N GLU A 94 6.36 2.41 -1.12
CA GLU A 94 6.39 3.06 0.20
C GLU A 94 5.15 3.94 0.38
N ALA A 95 4.83 4.77 -0.60
CA ALA A 95 3.63 5.60 -0.55
C ALA A 95 2.32 4.80 -0.51
N VAL A 96 2.28 3.60 -1.12
CA VAL A 96 1.14 2.67 -0.96
C VAL A 96 1.05 2.19 0.49
N TYR A 97 2.18 1.78 1.09
CA TYR A 97 2.21 1.29 2.46
C TYR A 97 1.85 2.37 3.48
N ASP A 98 2.38 3.58 3.33
CA ASP A 98 2.03 4.73 4.18
C ASP A 98 0.52 4.97 4.16
N ALA A 99 -0.08 5.03 2.96
CA ALA A 99 -1.51 5.21 2.81
C ALA A 99 -2.35 4.06 3.40
N VAL A 100 -1.86 2.82 3.36
CA VAL A 100 -2.50 1.66 4.01
C VAL A 100 -2.46 1.82 5.54
N ILE A 101 -1.30 2.16 6.10
CA ILE A 101 -1.09 2.35 7.54
C ILE A 101 -1.97 3.49 8.06
N ASP A 102 -1.96 4.63 7.37
CA ASP A 102 -2.79 5.80 7.71
C ASP A 102 -4.28 5.46 7.68
N SER A 103 -4.71 4.74 6.63
CA SER A 103 -6.10 4.32 6.49
C SER A 103 -6.56 3.40 7.62
N LEU A 104 -5.71 2.44 8.03
CA LEU A 104 -6.01 1.52 9.13
C LEU A 104 -6.00 2.25 10.48
N SER A 105 -5.02 3.12 10.71
CA SER A 105 -4.90 3.92 11.94
C SER A 105 -6.12 4.83 12.14
N LEU A 106 -6.56 5.51 11.08
CA LEU A 106 -7.75 6.35 11.12
C LEU A 106 -9.03 5.53 11.41
N ARG A 107 -9.15 4.32 10.84
CA ARG A 107 -10.28 3.42 11.14
C ARG A 107 -10.25 2.98 12.60
N GLU A 108 -9.09 2.63 13.13
CA GLU A 108 -8.93 2.26 14.53
C GLU A 108 -9.31 3.40 15.47
N GLN A 109 -8.81 4.62 15.21
CA GLN A 109 -9.16 5.80 16.00
C GLN A 109 -10.67 6.04 16.03
N LYS A 110 -11.34 5.96 14.87
CA LYS A 110 -12.80 6.10 14.77
C LYS A 110 -13.54 5.02 15.56
N LEU A 111 -13.08 3.78 15.51
CA LEU A 111 -13.67 2.68 16.29
C LEU A 111 -13.50 2.90 17.80
N ARG A 112 -12.31 3.32 18.24
CA ARG A 112 -12.05 3.64 19.66
C ARG A 112 -12.94 4.79 20.16
N GLN A 113 -13.13 5.83 19.35
CA GLN A 113 -14.03 6.94 19.67
C GLN A 113 -15.49 6.51 19.74
N ALA A 114 -15.93 5.62 18.83
CA ALA A 114 -17.29 5.10 18.83
C ALA A 114 -17.60 4.17 20.01
N ILE A 115 -16.61 3.44 20.52
CA ILE A 115 -16.74 2.53 21.67
C ILE A 115 -16.59 3.29 23.01
N GLY A 116 -15.81 4.38 23.01
CA GLY A 116 -15.55 5.20 24.19
C GLY A 116 -16.64 6.21 24.55
N ASN A 117 -17.77 6.22 23.82
CA ASN A 117 -18.96 7.03 24.08
C ASN A 117 -20.15 6.15 24.45
#